data_AF-A0A2E0UUC0-F1
#
_entry.id   AF-A0A2E0UUC0-F1
#
_cell.length_a   1.000
_cell.length_b   1.000
_cell.length_c   1.000
_cell.angle_alpha   90.00
_cell.angle_beta   90.00
_cell.angle_gamma   90.00
#
_symmetry.space_group_name_H-M   'P 1'
#
loop_
_entity.id
_entity.type
_entity.pdbx_description
1 polymer ?
#
loop_
_entity_poly.entity_id
_entity_poly.type
_entity_poly.pdbx_seq_one_letter_code
_entity_poly.pdbx_strand_id
1 'polypeptide(L)'
;MAGEEILVNYEELNKIIDFFSLEAEKLEQLVSTLTQHVEILHGCGFKGKASDTFHVEMESLVFPGLKRLEDAMWFGQKSLQEIVQVFQKAEDEAVNGVNFSEEEPAYQNFVKDAFVDYFKSLKRSINELKFKRNWRNANQKQKLAMLNEFQNMLSNEYNIPPIPVSVEELEDSGDNDYRGRYSRESKTINIDIENFENDNPVKIFETMAHESRHAMQHYYVEHPDQAHPFINSEQLINWEENFENYISGSDDFEGYWKQPIEADARQFATIIMDDFLEEGKGLNAILD
;
A
#
# COMPACT_ATOMS: atom_id res chain seq x y z
N MET A 1 -42.23 0.05 -21.08
CA MET A 1 -41.65 -0.04 -19.73
C MET A 1 -41.37 1.38 -19.31
N ALA A 2 -42.04 1.88 -18.27
CA ALA A 2 -41.75 3.22 -17.74
C ALA A 2 -40.35 3.17 -17.13
N GLY A 3 -39.40 3.93 -17.70
CA GLY A 3 -38.08 4.07 -17.12
C GLY A 3 -38.22 4.69 -15.73
N GLU A 4 -37.44 4.22 -14.77
CA GLU A 4 -37.35 4.85 -13.45
C GLU A 4 -36.98 6.32 -13.64
N GLU A 5 -37.87 7.22 -13.25
CA GLU A 5 -37.66 8.66 -13.29
C GLU A 5 -36.67 9.00 -12.16
N ILE A 6 -35.39 9.16 -12.52
CA ILE A 6 -34.36 9.58 -11.56
C ILE A 6 -34.58 11.06 -11.26
N LEU A 7 -35.30 11.35 -10.18
CA LEU A 7 -35.49 12.71 -9.68
C LEU A 7 -34.28 13.12 -8.83
N VAL A 8 -33.40 13.95 -9.39
CA VAL A 8 -32.27 14.51 -8.66
C VAL A 8 -32.71 15.73 -7.86
N ASN A 9 -32.49 15.70 -6.54
CA ASN A 9 -32.72 16.85 -5.67
C ASN A 9 -31.50 17.79 -5.69
N TYR A 10 -31.47 18.70 -6.66
CA TYR A 10 -30.41 19.69 -6.81
C TYR A 10 -30.23 20.59 -5.59
N GLU A 11 -31.30 20.88 -4.84
CA GLU A 11 -31.21 21.73 -3.65
C GLU A 11 -30.43 21.02 -2.53
N GLU A 12 -30.69 19.73 -2.29
CA GLU A 12 -29.94 18.93 -1.32
C GLU A 12 -28.49 18.72 -1.76
N LEU A 13 -28.23 18.43 -3.02
CA LEU A 13 -26.86 18.26 -3.52
C LEU A 13 -26.02 19.53 -3.37
N ASN A 14 -26.59 20.71 -3.67
CA ASN A 14 -25.90 21.98 -3.46
C ASN A 14 -25.61 22.24 -1.98
N LYS A 15 -26.52 21.90 -1.06
CA LYS A 15 -26.26 22.00 0.39
C LYS A 15 -25.09 21.11 0.82
N ILE A 16 -24.96 19.91 0.24
CA ILE A 16 -23.84 19.00 0.54
C ILE A 16 -22.54 19.55 -0.06
N ILE A 17 -22.56 20.05 -1.31
CA ILE A 17 -21.41 20.71 -1.94
C ILE A 17 -20.89 21.85 -1.05
N ASP A 18 -21.79 22.72 -0.59
CA ASP A 18 -21.46 23.85 0.27
C ASP A 18 -20.93 23.41 1.64
N PHE A 19 -21.44 22.29 2.17
CA PHE A 19 -20.92 21.71 3.41
C PHE A 19 -19.48 21.23 3.24
N PHE A 20 -19.17 20.50 2.16
CA PHE A 20 -17.82 20.00 1.92
C PHE A 20 -16.82 21.13 1.69
N SER A 21 -17.15 22.18 0.92
CA SER A 21 -16.27 23.35 0.76
C SER A 21 -16.06 24.07 2.08
N LEU A 22 -17.12 24.32 2.85
CA LEU A 22 -17.03 25.03 4.13
C LEU A 22 -16.15 24.28 5.14
N GLU A 23 -16.28 22.96 5.23
CA GLU A 23 -15.44 22.15 6.11
C GLU A 23 -13.99 22.05 5.62
N ALA A 24 -13.76 22.02 4.30
CA ALA A 24 -12.41 22.09 3.72
C ALA A 24 -11.71 23.42 4.07
N GLU A 25 -12.40 24.54 3.89
CA GLU A 25 -11.86 25.88 4.22
C GLU A 25 -11.55 26.03 5.73
N LYS A 26 -12.42 25.49 6.60
CA LYS A 26 -12.16 25.48 8.05
C LYS A 26 -10.93 24.64 8.39
N LEU A 27 -10.77 23.48 7.73
CA LEU A 27 -9.60 22.62 7.93
C LEU A 27 -8.33 23.30 7.44
N GLU A 28 -8.35 23.98 6.29
CA GLU A 28 -7.22 24.75 5.78
C GLU A 28 -6.80 25.84 6.77
N GLN A 29 -7.76 26.60 7.31
CA GLN A 29 -7.51 27.61 8.34
C GLN A 29 -6.94 27.00 9.63
N LEU A 30 -7.47 25.85 10.05
CA LEU A 30 -6.99 25.12 11.22
C LEU A 30 -5.55 24.65 11.02
N VAL A 31 -5.24 24.04 9.87
CA VAL A 31 -3.89 23.58 9.52
C VAL A 31 -2.93 24.75 9.51
N SER A 32 -3.26 25.84 8.81
CA SER A 32 -2.43 27.04 8.76
C SER A 32 -2.16 27.61 10.17
N THR A 33 -3.20 27.71 10.99
CA THR A 33 -3.09 28.16 12.38
C THR A 33 -2.19 27.23 13.19
N LEU A 34 -2.38 25.91 13.06
CA LEU A 34 -1.62 24.92 13.80
C LEU A 34 -0.13 24.91 13.39
N THR A 35 0.16 25.01 12.10
CA THR A 35 1.52 25.14 11.56
C THR A 35 2.22 26.35 12.17
N GLN A 36 1.58 27.52 12.19
CA GLN A 36 2.14 28.72 12.81
C GLN A 36 2.46 28.51 14.30
N HIS A 37 1.57 27.84 15.05
CA HIS A 37 1.81 27.56 16.47
C HIS A 37 2.96 26.57 16.68
N VAL A 38 3.09 25.54 15.82
CA VAL A 38 4.22 24.60 15.87
C VAL A 38 5.55 25.28 15.55
N GLU A 39 5.57 26.18 14.56
CA GLU A 39 6.75 26.99 14.24
C GLU A 39 7.16 27.90 15.40
N ILE A 40 6.19 28.52 16.08
CA ILE A 40 6.46 29.33 17.28
C ILE A 40 7.07 28.46 18.39
N LEU A 41 6.56 27.25 18.60
CA LEU A 41 7.12 26.32 19.58
C LEU A 41 8.56 25.93 19.24
N HIS A 42 8.88 25.75 17.96
CA HIS A 42 10.25 25.52 17.51
C HIS A 42 11.17 26.73 17.80
N GLY A 43 10.67 27.95 17.65
CA GLY A 43 11.41 29.20 17.86
C GLY A 43 11.55 29.64 19.33
N CYS A 44 10.69 29.19 20.25
CA CYS A 44 10.58 29.74 21.61
C CYS A 44 11.51 29.09 22.65
N GLY A 45 12.45 28.23 22.21
CA GLY A 45 13.42 27.59 23.10
C GLY A 45 12.96 26.25 23.68
N PHE A 46 11.83 25.70 23.20
CA PHE A 46 11.52 24.29 23.37
C PHE A 46 12.57 23.47 22.59
N LYS A 47 13.48 22.81 23.32
CA LYS A 47 14.65 22.13 22.76
C LYS A 47 14.91 20.82 23.49
N GLY A 48 15.41 19.83 22.76
CA GLY A 48 15.75 18.50 23.26
C GLY A 48 14.87 17.40 22.67
N LYS A 49 15.18 16.13 22.97
CA LYS A 49 14.62 14.95 22.31
C LYS A 49 13.08 14.92 22.22
N ALA A 50 12.39 15.39 23.26
CA ALA A 50 10.93 15.46 23.27
C ALA A 50 10.36 16.50 22.27
N SER A 51 11.06 17.63 22.11
CA SER A 51 10.74 18.64 21.10
C SER A 51 10.96 18.08 19.70
N ASP A 52 12.10 17.42 19.48
CA ASP A 52 12.43 16.84 18.17
C ASP A 52 11.41 15.77 17.77
N THR A 53 11.01 14.91 18.71
CA THR A 53 9.98 13.88 18.48
C THR A 53 8.62 14.51 18.17
N PHE A 54 8.22 15.54 18.93
CA PHE A 54 6.98 16.27 18.66
C PHE A 54 6.96 16.88 17.26
N HIS A 55 8.05 17.54 16.84
CA HIS A 55 8.13 18.14 15.51
C HIS A 55 8.10 17.08 14.40
N VAL A 56 8.84 15.98 14.59
CA VAL A 56 8.79 14.85 13.65
C VAL A 56 7.36 14.33 13.55
N GLU A 57 6.64 14.13 14.65
CA GLU A 57 5.25 13.66 14.61
C GLU A 57 4.32 14.68 13.92
N MET A 58 4.49 15.98 14.16
CA MET A 58 3.69 17.02 13.50
C MET A 58 3.92 17.01 11.98
N GLU A 59 5.17 16.97 11.53
CA GLU A 59 5.56 17.02 10.12
C GLU A 59 5.30 15.70 9.38
N SER A 60 5.55 14.56 10.01
CA SER A 60 5.47 13.26 9.34
C SER A 60 4.09 12.61 9.43
N LEU A 61 3.27 13.00 10.42
CA LEU A 61 1.99 12.35 10.69
C LEU A 61 0.82 13.33 10.67
N VAL A 62 0.88 14.39 11.49
CA VAL A 62 -0.29 15.24 11.75
C VAL A 62 -0.61 16.15 10.57
N PHE A 63 0.33 16.97 10.09
CA PHE A 63 0.09 17.86 8.95
C PHE A 63 -0.24 17.09 7.67
N PRO A 64 0.48 16.01 7.30
CA PRO A 64 0.09 15.20 6.16
C PRO A 64 -1.30 14.57 6.33
N GLY A 65 -1.67 14.16 7.55
CA GLY A 65 -3.00 13.64 7.86
C GLY A 65 -4.11 14.65 7.66
N LEU A 66 -3.91 15.88 8.17
CA LEU A 66 -4.89 16.96 8.02
C LEU A 66 -4.98 17.43 6.57
N LYS A 67 -3.85 17.51 5.85
CA LYS A 67 -3.84 17.87 4.43
C LYS A 67 -4.59 16.85 3.58
N ARG A 68 -4.39 15.55 3.83
CA ARG A 68 -5.18 14.49 3.17
C ARG A 68 -6.68 14.63 3.43
N LEU A 69 -7.08 15.02 4.64
CA LEU A 69 -8.48 15.23 4.97
C LEU A 69 -9.06 16.45 4.23
N GLU A 70 -8.32 17.57 4.22
CA GLU A 70 -8.69 18.78 3.47
C GLU A 70 -8.85 18.47 1.97
N ASP A 71 -7.88 17.78 1.37
CA ASP A 71 -7.90 17.39 -0.04
C ASP A 71 -9.08 16.45 -0.33
N ALA A 72 -9.43 15.55 0.60
CA ALA A 72 -10.60 14.68 0.47
C ALA A 72 -11.90 15.48 0.45
N MET A 73 -11.99 16.53 1.26
CA MET A 73 -13.17 17.39 1.31
C MET A 73 -13.34 18.17 0.01
N TRP A 74 -12.26 18.79 -0.50
CA TRP A 74 -12.27 19.48 -1.79
C TRP A 74 -12.60 18.54 -2.96
N PHE A 75 -12.05 17.34 -2.92
CA PHE A 75 -12.33 16.35 -3.95
C PHE A 75 -13.81 15.92 -3.96
N GLY A 76 -14.38 15.61 -2.79
CA GLY A 76 -15.80 15.26 -2.66
C GLY A 76 -16.72 16.40 -3.13
N GLN A 77 -16.40 17.63 -2.79
CA GLN A 77 -17.09 18.84 -3.25
C GLN A 77 -17.09 18.94 -4.79
N LYS A 78 -15.92 18.79 -5.41
CA LYS A 78 -15.76 18.85 -6.87
C LYS A 78 -16.54 17.74 -7.57
N SER A 79 -16.47 16.50 -7.07
CA SER A 79 -17.21 15.38 -7.64
C SER A 79 -18.73 15.61 -7.62
N LEU A 80 -19.26 16.16 -6.53
CA LEU A 80 -20.69 16.48 -6.44
C LEU A 80 -21.09 17.59 -7.42
N GLN A 81 -20.25 18.61 -7.62
CA GLN A 81 -20.49 19.65 -8.62
C GLN A 81 -20.54 19.08 -10.04
N GLU A 82 -19.65 18.15 -10.36
CA GLU A 82 -19.62 17.49 -11.67
C GLU A 82 -20.86 16.62 -11.89
N ILE A 83 -21.32 15.89 -10.86
CA ILE A 83 -22.58 15.13 -10.91
C ILE A 83 -23.75 16.07 -11.25
N VAL A 84 -23.86 17.20 -10.55
CA VAL A 84 -24.92 18.19 -10.81
C VAL A 84 -24.88 18.68 -12.27
N GLN A 85 -23.69 18.95 -12.82
CA GLN A 85 -23.53 19.39 -14.20
C GLN A 85 -23.95 18.32 -15.22
N VAL A 86 -23.64 17.04 -14.96
CA VAL A 86 -24.03 15.93 -15.83
C VAL A 86 -25.54 15.80 -15.90
N PHE A 87 -26.24 15.86 -14.75
CA PHE A 87 -27.69 15.76 -14.72
C PHE A 87 -28.37 16.95 -15.40
N GLN A 88 -27.88 18.18 -15.15
CA GLN A 88 -28.37 19.38 -15.85
C GLN A 88 -28.22 19.26 -17.37
N LYS A 89 -27.06 18.80 -17.83
CA LYS A 89 -26.80 18.60 -19.26
C LYS A 89 -27.71 17.53 -19.87
N ALA A 90 -27.91 16.41 -19.17
CA ALA A 90 -28.78 15.34 -19.63
C ALA A 90 -30.25 15.80 -19.71
N GLU A 91 -30.71 16.60 -18.75
CA GLU A 91 -32.05 17.23 -18.78
C GLU A 91 -32.19 18.20 -19.96
N ASP A 92 -31.20 19.09 -20.17
CA ASP A 92 -31.19 20.03 -21.28
C ASP A 92 -31.21 19.31 -22.65
N GLU A 93 -30.47 18.21 -22.78
CA GLU A 93 -30.42 17.39 -24.00
C GLU A 93 -31.72 16.63 -24.26
N ALA A 94 -32.35 16.09 -23.19
CA ALA A 94 -33.65 15.44 -23.26
C ALA A 94 -34.77 16.42 -23.66
N VAL A 95 -34.69 17.67 -23.19
CA VAL A 95 -35.62 18.75 -23.55
C VAL A 95 -35.42 19.21 -25.01
N ASN A 96 -34.18 19.17 -25.52
CA ASN A 96 -33.84 19.69 -26.86
C ASN A 96 -33.83 18.64 -28.00
N GLY A 97 -34.04 17.35 -27.70
CA GLY A 97 -34.40 16.33 -28.69
C GLY A 97 -33.31 15.96 -29.71
N VAL A 98 -32.06 15.77 -29.29
CA VAL A 98 -30.94 15.40 -30.18
C VAL A 98 -30.62 13.90 -30.13
N ASN A 99 -30.43 13.30 -31.31
CA ASN A 99 -30.05 11.89 -31.51
C ASN A 99 -28.63 11.61 -31.00
N PHE A 100 -28.49 10.50 -30.28
CA PHE A 100 -27.23 9.95 -29.79
C PHE A 100 -26.31 9.51 -30.94
N SER A 101 -25.11 10.10 -31.01
CA SER A 101 -23.94 9.39 -31.52
C SER A 101 -23.19 8.83 -30.32
N GLU A 102 -23.08 7.50 -30.26
CA GLU A 102 -22.29 6.75 -29.28
C GLU A 102 -20.81 7.10 -29.40
N GLU A 103 -20.39 8.20 -28.79
CA GLU A 103 -19.03 8.36 -28.30
C GLU A 103 -19.12 8.37 -26.78
N GLU A 104 -18.76 7.25 -26.13
CA GLU A 104 -18.47 7.25 -24.69
C GLU A 104 -17.41 8.34 -24.45
N PRO A 105 -17.74 9.43 -23.74
CA PRO A 105 -16.78 10.52 -23.63
C PRO A 105 -15.66 10.03 -22.72
N ALA A 106 -14.42 10.02 -23.25
CA ALA A 106 -13.17 9.68 -22.55
C ALA A 106 -13.02 10.36 -21.16
N TYR A 107 -13.81 11.39 -20.90
CA TYR A 107 -13.94 12.11 -19.64
C TYR A 107 -14.60 11.31 -18.49
N GLN A 108 -15.59 10.44 -18.77
CA GLN A 108 -16.25 9.60 -17.76
C GLN A 108 -15.26 8.60 -17.13
N ASN A 109 -14.36 8.03 -17.94
CA ASN A 109 -13.31 7.12 -17.46
C ASN A 109 -12.25 7.88 -16.64
N PHE A 110 -11.82 9.06 -17.09
CA PHE A 110 -10.82 9.86 -16.36
C PHE A 110 -11.26 10.22 -14.92
N VAL A 111 -12.51 10.65 -14.73
CA VAL A 111 -13.02 11.03 -13.39
C VAL A 111 -13.18 9.80 -12.49
N LYS A 112 -13.68 8.68 -13.05
CA LYS A 112 -13.84 7.42 -12.33
C LYS A 112 -12.49 6.85 -11.90
N ASP A 113 -11.52 6.84 -12.81
CA ASP A 113 -10.17 6.33 -12.56
C ASP A 113 -9.44 7.21 -11.54
N ALA A 114 -9.52 8.54 -11.67
CA ALA A 114 -8.95 9.47 -10.70
C ALA A 114 -9.56 9.30 -9.29
N PHE A 115 -10.87 9.03 -9.19
CA PHE A 115 -11.55 8.77 -7.92
C PHE A 115 -11.10 7.44 -7.32
N VAL A 116 -11.07 6.37 -8.12
CA VAL A 116 -10.62 5.05 -7.68
C VAL A 116 -9.18 5.11 -7.19
N ASP A 117 -8.28 5.72 -7.96
CA ASP A 117 -6.86 5.86 -7.61
C ASP A 117 -6.66 6.71 -6.34
N TYR A 118 -7.43 7.78 -6.19
CA TYR A 118 -7.41 8.59 -4.97
C TYR A 118 -7.83 7.78 -3.72
N PHE A 119 -8.95 7.06 -3.78
CA PHE A 119 -9.41 6.25 -2.66
C PHE A 119 -8.46 5.11 -2.32
N LYS A 120 -7.86 4.48 -3.33
CA LYS A 120 -6.80 3.49 -3.17
C LYS A 120 -5.59 4.09 -2.42
N SER A 121 -5.10 5.24 -2.87
CA SER A 121 -3.99 5.97 -2.23
C SER A 121 -4.31 6.36 -0.78
N LEU A 122 -5.53 6.81 -0.51
CA LEU A 122 -5.98 7.16 0.85
C LEU A 122 -6.07 5.93 1.76
N LYS A 123 -6.67 4.83 1.29
CA LYS A 123 -6.74 3.56 2.04
C LYS A 123 -5.35 3.05 2.37
N ARG A 124 -4.46 3.01 1.38
CA ARG A 124 -3.05 2.67 1.55
C ARG A 124 -2.41 3.48 2.66
N SER A 125 -2.55 4.81 2.60
CA SER A 125 -1.99 5.72 3.60
C SER A 125 -2.53 5.45 5.01
N ILE A 126 -3.84 5.23 5.16
CA ILE A 126 -4.46 4.96 6.46
C ILE A 126 -3.99 3.63 7.03
N ASN A 127 -3.93 2.59 6.20
CA ASN A 127 -3.52 1.26 6.61
C ASN A 127 -2.03 1.23 6.96
N GLU A 128 -1.18 1.87 6.17
CA GLU A 128 0.24 2.03 6.47
C GLU A 128 0.46 2.75 7.81
N LEU A 129 -0.33 3.78 8.12
CA LEU A 129 -0.27 4.45 9.41
C LEU A 129 -0.69 3.55 10.58
N LYS A 130 -1.80 2.83 10.43
CA LYS A 130 -2.25 1.86 11.44
C LYS A 130 -1.19 0.79 11.68
N PHE A 131 -0.64 0.27 10.60
CA PHE A 131 0.41 -0.74 10.60
C PHE A 131 1.67 -0.26 11.32
N LYS A 132 2.24 0.87 10.89
CA LYS A 132 3.43 1.48 11.52
C LYS A 132 3.20 1.78 13.00
N ARG A 133 2.03 2.31 13.36
CA ARG A 133 1.66 2.59 14.75
C ARG A 133 1.64 1.31 15.59
N ASN A 134 1.00 0.24 15.10
CA ASN A 134 0.92 -1.02 15.82
C ASN A 134 2.28 -1.70 15.93
N TRP A 135 3.09 -1.70 14.87
CA TRP A 135 4.46 -2.19 14.90
C TRP A 135 5.33 -1.44 15.93
N ARG A 136 5.22 -0.11 15.99
CA ARG A 136 5.95 0.73 16.97
C ARG A 136 5.56 0.40 18.42
N ASN A 137 4.29 0.07 18.64
CA ASN A 137 3.76 -0.24 19.97
C ASN A 137 3.95 -1.73 20.36
N ALA A 138 4.32 -2.59 19.41
CA ALA A 138 4.55 -4.00 19.62
C ALA A 138 5.93 -4.26 20.24
N ASN A 139 5.98 -5.19 21.20
CA ASN A 139 7.26 -5.75 21.68
C ASN A 139 7.82 -6.77 20.67
N GLN A 140 9.07 -7.22 20.86
CA GLN A 140 9.73 -8.13 19.93
C GLN A 140 8.96 -9.43 19.67
N LYS A 141 8.31 -10.00 20.70
CA LYS A 141 7.49 -11.20 20.54
C LYS A 141 6.25 -10.92 19.68
N GLN A 142 5.60 -9.78 19.87
CA GLN A 142 4.45 -9.36 19.07
C GLN A 142 4.86 -9.09 17.62
N LYS A 143 5.96 -8.39 17.38
CA LYS A 143 6.50 -8.16 16.03
C LYS A 143 6.81 -9.47 15.31
N LEU A 144 7.45 -10.43 15.98
CA LEU A 144 7.70 -11.75 15.43
C LEU A 144 6.39 -12.50 15.13
N ALA A 145 5.37 -12.37 15.98
CA ALA A 145 4.05 -12.93 15.71
C ALA A 145 3.43 -12.30 14.46
N MET A 146 3.53 -10.97 14.28
CA MET A 146 3.05 -10.27 13.08
C MET A 146 3.73 -10.81 11.81
N LEU A 147 5.04 -11.05 11.83
CA LEU A 147 5.76 -11.65 10.70
C LEU A 147 5.31 -13.09 10.41
N ASN A 148 5.11 -13.90 11.46
CA ASN A 148 4.64 -15.27 11.29
C ASN A 148 3.19 -15.32 10.77
N GLU A 149 2.30 -14.45 11.23
CA GLU A 149 0.93 -14.36 10.73
C GLU A 149 0.90 -13.94 9.26
N PHE A 150 1.74 -12.97 8.88
CA PHE A 150 1.90 -12.59 7.46
C PHE A 150 2.41 -13.77 6.62
N GLN A 151 3.42 -14.49 7.11
CA GLN A 151 3.93 -15.67 6.44
C GLN A 151 2.89 -16.80 6.32
N ASN A 152 2.12 -17.03 7.37
CA ASN A 152 1.07 -18.05 7.40
C ASN A 152 -0.05 -17.71 6.42
N MET A 153 -0.43 -16.43 6.34
CA MET A 153 -1.39 -15.94 5.35
C MET A 153 -0.92 -16.30 3.94
N LEU A 154 0.32 -15.98 3.58
CA LEU A 154 0.89 -16.29 2.26
C LEU A 154 0.96 -17.81 2.03
N SER A 155 1.39 -18.57 3.04
CA SER A 155 1.50 -20.02 2.91
C SER A 155 0.14 -20.67 2.63
N ASN A 156 -0.91 -20.19 3.31
CA ASN A 156 -2.28 -20.64 3.11
C ASN A 156 -2.85 -20.23 1.75
N GLU A 157 -2.65 -18.96 1.34
CA GLU A 157 -3.16 -18.44 0.07
C GLU A 157 -2.58 -19.18 -1.12
N TYR A 158 -1.28 -19.46 -1.08
CA TYR A 158 -0.57 -20.12 -2.16
C TYR A 158 -0.51 -21.64 -2.01
N ASN A 159 -1.07 -22.23 -0.94
CA ASN A 159 -1.06 -23.68 -0.69
C ASN A 159 0.36 -24.28 -0.61
N ILE A 160 1.27 -23.58 0.06
CA ILE A 160 2.60 -24.10 0.38
C ILE A 160 2.69 -24.44 1.88
N PRO A 161 3.62 -25.32 2.29
CA PRO A 161 3.82 -25.63 3.70
C PRO A 161 4.14 -24.37 4.52
N PRO A 162 3.71 -24.30 5.80
CA PRO A 162 4.08 -23.18 6.67
C PRO A 162 5.60 -23.01 6.75
N ILE A 163 6.06 -21.76 6.60
CA ILE A 163 7.48 -21.42 6.64
C ILE A 163 7.74 -20.69 7.96
N PRO A 164 8.58 -21.24 8.86
CA PRO A 164 8.95 -20.54 10.09
C PRO A 164 9.74 -19.26 9.79
N VAL A 165 9.46 -18.22 10.57
CA VAL A 165 10.22 -16.96 10.54
C VAL A 165 11.11 -16.88 11.77
N SER A 166 12.41 -16.64 11.57
CA SER A 166 13.36 -16.31 12.62
C SER A 166 13.96 -14.92 12.43
N VAL A 167 14.40 -14.32 13.53
CA VAL A 167 15.14 -13.06 13.55
C VAL A 167 16.51 -13.37 14.12
N GLU A 168 17.54 -13.13 13.33
CA GLU A 168 18.92 -13.54 13.61
C GLU A 168 19.87 -12.43 13.16
N GLU A 169 21.06 -12.34 13.76
CA GLU A 169 22.13 -11.48 13.26
C GLU A 169 22.68 -12.13 11.98
N LEU A 170 22.49 -11.47 10.84
CA LEU A 170 23.06 -11.92 9.58
C LEU A 170 24.42 -11.24 9.42
N GLU A 171 25.47 -12.01 9.10
CA GLU A 171 26.79 -11.42 8.87
C GLU A 171 26.75 -10.54 7.61
N ASP A 172 26.79 -9.22 7.81
CA ASP A 172 26.98 -8.25 6.74
C ASP A 172 28.40 -8.37 6.18
N SER A 173 28.56 -9.14 5.10
CA SER A 173 29.81 -9.14 4.34
C SER A 173 29.88 -7.89 3.45
N GLY A 174 30.25 -6.74 4.03
CA GLY A 174 30.54 -5.49 3.30
C GLY A 174 29.44 -4.41 3.38
N ASP A 175 29.37 -3.55 2.35
CA ASP A 175 28.47 -2.38 2.26
C ASP A 175 27.03 -2.75 1.79
N ASN A 176 26.67 -4.04 1.87
CA ASN A 176 25.39 -4.59 1.42
C ASN A 176 24.47 -4.83 2.62
N ASP A 177 23.41 -4.01 2.75
CA ASP A 177 22.32 -4.13 3.74
C ASP A 177 21.46 -5.39 3.44
N TYR A 178 21.88 -6.54 3.98
CA TYR A 178 21.20 -7.84 3.80
C TYR A 178 20.00 -7.96 4.75
N ARG A 179 18.83 -7.50 4.32
CA ARG A 179 17.64 -7.41 5.19
C ARG A 179 17.01 -8.74 5.60
N GLY A 180 17.26 -9.79 4.82
CA GLY A 180 16.72 -11.12 5.08
C GLY A 180 17.09 -12.11 3.99
N ARG A 181 16.78 -13.39 4.24
CA ARG A 181 16.94 -14.48 3.27
C ARG A 181 16.03 -15.66 3.57
N TYR A 182 15.54 -16.32 2.53
CA TYR A 182 15.05 -17.69 2.61
C TYR A 182 16.22 -18.68 2.57
N SER A 183 16.23 -19.63 3.52
CA SER A 183 17.19 -20.73 3.55
C SER A 183 16.51 -22.04 3.14
N ARG A 184 16.95 -22.63 2.02
CA ARG A 184 16.43 -23.92 1.55
C ARG A 184 16.77 -25.08 2.48
N GLU A 185 17.93 -25.02 3.16
CA GLU A 185 18.38 -26.08 4.06
C GLU A 185 17.53 -26.17 5.32
N SER A 186 17.28 -25.03 5.97
CA SER A 186 16.45 -24.96 7.17
C SER A 186 14.96 -24.80 6.87
N LYS A 187 14.60 -24.45 5.62
CA LYS A 187 13.24 -24.08 5.19
C LYS A 187 12.66 -22.96 6.06
N THR A 188 13.50 -21.96 6.37
CA THR A 188 13.14 -20.80 7.20
C THR A 188 13.39 -19.50 6.46
N ILE A 189 12.59 -18.48 6.75
CA ILE A 189 12.89 -17.09 6.41
C ILE A 189 13.57 -16.47 7.62
N ASN A 190 14.76 -15.92 7.39
CA ASN A 190 15.56 -15.26 8.43
C ASN A 190 15.57 -13.77 8.10
N ILE A 191 15.15 -12.94 9.05
CA ILE A 191 15.19 -11.48 8.94
C ILE A 191 16.34 -10.97 9.81
N ASP A 192 17.10 -10.02 9.29
CA ASP A 192 18.20 -9.44 10.04
C ASP A 192 17.70 -8.66 11.28
N ILE A 193 18.38 -8.86 12.40
CA ILE A 193 18.01 -8.24 13.68
C ILE A 193 18.13 -6.72 13.66
N GLU A 194 19.14 -6.15 13.00
CA GLU A 194 19.31 -4.69 12.92
C GLU A 194 18.17 -4.06 12.14
N ASN A 195 17.78 -4.65 11.01
CA ASN A 195 16.62 -4.19 10.25
C ASN A 195 15.32 -4.40 11.03
N PHE A 196 15.15 -5.54 11.71
CA PHE A 196 13.98 -5.83 12.52
C PHE A 196 13.76 -4.80 13.64
N GLU A 197 14.84 -4.29 14.23
CA GLU A 197 14.79 -3.31 15.30
C GLU A 197 14.64 -1.87 14.81
N ASN A 198 15.28 -1.52 13.69
CA ASN A 198 15.49 -0.11 13.30
C ASN A 198 14.84 0.30 11.99
N ASP A 199 14.46 -0.63 11.11
CA ASP A 199 13.94 -0.31 9.78
C ASP A 199 12.43 -0.06 9.76
N ASN A 200 11.95 0.51 8.65
CA ASN A 200 10.54 0.70 8.35
C ASN A 200 9.85 -0.67 8.23
N PRO A 201 8.78 -0.94 9.00
CA PRO A 201 8.08 -2.22 8.95
C PRO A 201 7.51 -2.57 7.58
N VAL A 202 7.23 -1.58 6.73
CA VAL A 202 6.82 -1.82 5.34
C VAL A 202 7.95 -2.49 4.55
N LYS A 203 9.20 -2.07 4.77
CA LYS A 203 10.37 -2.68 4.11
C LYS A 203 10.64 -4.09 4.61
N ILE A 204 10.47 -4.34 5.91
CA ILE A 204 10.59 -5.68 6.49
C ILE A 204 9.56 -6.63 5.86
N PHE A 205 8.30 -6.19 5.72
CA PHE A 205 7.24 -7.02 5.13
C PHE A 205 7.40 -7.20 3.61
N GLU A 206 7.95 -6.20 2.91
CA GLU A 206 8.34 -6.33 1.51
C GLU A 206 9.42 -7.40 1.34
N THR A 207 10.44 -7.41 2.21
CA THR A 207 11.45 -8.47 2.28
C THR A 207 10.81 -9.83 2.58
N MET A 208 9.91 -9.91 3.56
CA MET A 208 9.18 -11.16 3.86
C MET A 208 8.43 -11.71 2.64
N ALA A 209 7.73 -10.85 1.89
CA ALA A 209 7.01 -11.26 0.69
C ALA A 209 7.97 -11.72 -0.43
N HIS A 210 9.12 -11.05 -0.56
CA HIS A 210 10.18 -11.44 -1.49
C HIS A 210 10.74 -12.83 -1.14
N GLU A 211 11.15 -13.05 0.10
CA GLU A 211 11.70 -14.34 0.55
C GLU A 211 10.64 -15.46 0.51
N SER A 212 9.38 -15.14 0.79
CA SER A 212 8.26 -16.06 0.60
C SER A 212 8.17 -16.54 -0.85
N ARG A 213 8.41 -15.65 -1.82
CA ARG A 213 8.35 -16.01 -3.23
C ARG A 213 9.48 -16.96 -3.60
N HIS A 214 10.69 -16.76 -3.08
CA HIS A 214 11.77 -17.73 -3.26
C HIS A 214 11.44 -19.10 -2.70
N ALA A 215 10.82 -19.14 -1.52
CA ALA A 215 10.35 -20.39 -0.94
C ALA A 215 9.29 -21.08 -1.82
N MET A 216 8.33 -20.32 -2.38
CA MET A 216 7.32 -20.82 -3.32
C MET A 216 7.95 -21.34 -4.62
N GLN A 217 8.88 -20.58 -5.21
CA GLN A 217 9.57 -20.95 -6.44
C GLN A 217 10.30 -22.28 -6.26
N HIS A 218 11.07 -22.43 -5.18
CA HIS A 218 11.70 -23.70 -4.84
C HIS A 218 10.68 -24.82 -4.62
N TYR A 219 9.62 -24.56 -3.85
CA TYR A 219 8.60 -25.57 -3.56
C TYR A 219 7.91 -26.09 -4.82
N TYR A 220 7.52 -25.20 -5.74
CA TYR A 220 6.83 -25.59 -6.97
C TYR A 220 7.73 -26.23 -8.01
N VAL A 221 9.03 -25.89 -8.04
CA VAL A 221 10.00 -26.62 -8.87
C VAL A 221 10.17 -28.05 -8.35
N GLU A 222 10.19 -28.24 -7.03
CA GLU A 222 10.28 -29.57 -6.40
C GLU A 222 8.94 -30.36 -6.47
N HIS A 223 7.81 -29.66 -6.54
CA HIS A 223 6.45 -30.20 -6.52
C HIS A 223 5.56 -29.56 -7.60
N PRO A 224 5.86 -29.80 -8.90
CA PRO A 224 5.16 -29.12 -10.01
C PRO A 224 3.68 -29.45 -10.10
N ASP A 225 3.25 -30.60 -9.56
CA ASP A 225 1.84 -31.02 -9.47
C ASP A 225 1.04 -30.22 -8.44
N GLN A 226 1.72 -29.50 -7.55
CA GLN A 226 1.12 -28.65 -6.51
C GLN A 226 1.27 -27.16 -6.80
N ALA A 227 1.80 -26.81 -7.99
CA ALA A 227 1.94 -25.41 -8.40
C ALA A 227 0.59 -24.70 -8.43
N HIS A 228 0.58 -23.45 -7.93
CA HIS A 228 -0.62 -22.61 -7.96
C HIS A 228 -1.13 -22.45 -9.41
N PRO A 229 -2.44 -22.42 -9.70
CA PRO A 229 -2.99 -22.38 -11.07
C PRO A 229 -2.50 -21.24 -11.99
N PHE A 230 -1.93 -20.18 -11.41
CA PHE A 230 -1.36 -19.06 -12.16
C PHE A 230 0.10 -19.29 -12.56
N ILE A 231 0.72 -20.37 -12.09
CA ILE A 231 2.08 -20.77 -12.42
C ILE A 231 2.01 -21.87 -13.47
N ASN A 232 2.56 -21.59 -14.65
CA ASN A 232 2.59 -22.55 -15.75
C ASN A 232 3.92 -23.32 -15.81
N SER A 233 3.95 -24.39 -16.61
CA SER A 233 5.14 -25.24 -16.74
C SER A 233 6.37 -24.52 -17.31
N GLU A 234 6.19 -23.50 -18.16
CA GLU A 234 7.30 -22.69 -18.69
C GLU A 234 7.95 -21.86 -17.58
N GLN A 235 7.15 -21.28 -16.67
CA GLN A 235 7.67 -20.56 -15.51
C GLN A 235 8.46 -21.47 -14.57
N LEU A 236 7.99 -22.70 -14.33
CA LEU A 236 8.71 -23.67 -13.51
C LEU A 236 10.06 -24.05 -14.13
N ILE A 237 10.09 -24.31 -15.44
CA ILE A 237 11.35 -24.59 -16.16
C ILE A 237 12.30 -23.39 -16.08
N ASN A 238 11.79 -22.18 -16.31
CA ASN A 238 12.60 -20.96 -16.23
C ASN A 238 13.19 -20.75 -14.82
N TRP A 239 12.43 -21.06 -13.75
CA TRP A 239 12.94 -20.99 -12.38
C TRP A 239 14.00 -22.06 -12.12
N GLU A 240 13.75 -23.30 -12.54
CA GLU A 240 14.73 -24.40 -12.43
C GLU A 240 16.06 -24.05 -13.11
N GLU A 241 16.00 -23.57 -14.36
CA GLU A 241 17.19 -23.12 -15.10
C GLU A 241 17.89 -21.92 -14.45
N ASN A 242 17.14 -20.97 -13.89
CA ASN A 242 17.71 -19.84 -13.14
C ASN A 242 18.37 -20.28 -11.83
N PHE A 243 17.82 -21.27 -11.12
CA PHE A 243 18.44 -21.81 -9.92
C PHE A 243 19.76 -22.51 -10.22
N GLU A 244 19.86 -23.24 -11.34
CA GLU A 244 21.09 -23.90 -11.77
C GLU A 244 22.20 -22.90 -12.16
N ASN A 245 21.82 -21.73 -12.66
CA ASN A 245 22.73 -20.71 -13.19
C ASN A 245 22.67 -19.40 -12.38
N TYR A 246 22.37 -19.50 -11.09
CA TYR A 246 22.09 -18.35 -10.24
C TYR A 246 23.29 -17.40 -10.13
N ILE A 247 23.06 -16.10 -10.36
CA ILE A 247 24.08 -15.07 -10.25
C ILE A 247 24.03 -14.49 -8.83
N SER A 248 25.13 -14.58 -8.09
CA SER A 248 25.24 -13.95 -6.77
C SER A 248 25.36 -12.43 -6.91
N GLY A 249 24.61 -11.69 -6.09
CA GLY A 249 24.70 -10.23 -6.02
C GLY A 249 26.07 -9.70 -5.57
N SER A 250 26.86 -10.53 -4.86
CA SER A 250 28.26 -10.21 -4.52
C SER A 250 29.18 -10.17 -5.74
N ASP A 251 28.85 -10.94 -6.77
CA ASP A 251 29.71 -11.17 -7.93
C ASP A 251 29.33 -10.23 -9.08
N ASP A 252 28.04 -10.09 -9.33
CA ASP A 252 27.47 -9.16 -10.29
C ASP A 252 26.09 -8.69 -9.82
N PHE A 253 26.06 -7.54 -9.14
CA PHE A 253 24.81 -6.95 -8.65
C PHE A 253 23.81 -6.64 -9.77
N GLU A 254 24.28 -6.17 -10.93
CA GLU A 254 23.38 -5.82 -12.04
C GLU A 254 22.77 -7.09 -12.67
N GLY A 255 23.58 -8.13 -12.82
CA GLY A 255 23.15 -9.46 -13.28
C GLY A 255 22.17 -10.12 -12.31
N TYR A 256 22.52 -10.17 -11.02
CA TYR A 256 21.65 -10.62 -9.94
C TYR A 256 20.33 -9.84 -9.94
N TRP A 257 20.37 -8.51 -10.03
CA TRP A 257 19.16 -7.71 -10.05
C TRP A 257 18.28 -8.05 -11.26
N LYS A 258 18.85 -8.23 -12.45
CA LYS A 258 18.06 -8.44 -13.67
C LYS A 258 17.58 -9.88 -13.87
N GLN A 259 18.04 -10.84 -13.07
CA GLN A 259 17.70 -12.24 -13.30
C GLN A 259 16.18 -12.48 -13.11
N PRO A 260 15.55 -13.29 -13.98
CA PRO A 260 14.11 -13.53 -13.97
C PRO A 260 13.52 -13.89 -12.61
N ILE A 261 14.24 -14.71 -11.83
CA ILE A 261 13.73 -15.19 -10.55
C ILE A 261 13.63 -14.09 -9.48
N GLU A 262 14.60 -13.18 -9.45
CA GLU A 262 14.61 -12.00 -8.55
C GLU A 262 13.59 -10.94 -9.02
N ALA A 263 13.41 -10.80 -10.33
CA ALA A 263 12.39 -9.93 -10.89
C ALA A 263 10.97 -10.39 -10.55
N ASP A 264 10.71 -11.70 -10.64
CA ASP A 264 9.45 -12.31 -10.21
C ASP A 264 9.24 -12.14 -8.69
N ALA A 265 10.27 -12.35 -7.87
CA ALA A 265 10.20 -12.13 -6.42
C ALA A 265 9.85 -10.68 -6.04
N ARG A 266 10.47 -9.69 -6.68
CA ARG A 266 10.16 -8.27 -6.46
C ARG A 266 8.76 -7.88 -6.95
N GLN A 267 8.35 -8.41 -8.10
CA GLN A 267 7.00 -8.15 -8.61
C GLN A 267 5.95 -8.73 -7.67
N PHE A 268 6.16 -9.96 -7.20
CA PHE A 268 5.32 -10.61 -6.20
C PHE A 268 5.25 -9.79 -4.92
N ALA A 269 6.39 -9.37 -4.37
CA ALA A 269 6.44 -8.55 -3.16
C ALA A 269 5.65 -7.24 -3.32
N THR A 270 5.77 -6.58 -4.47
CA THR A 270 4.98 -5.37 -4.78
C THR A 270 3.48 -5.65 -4.71
N ILE A 271 3.01 -6.70 -5.38
CA ILE A 271 1.59 -7.06 -5.44
C ILE A 271 1.06 -7.40 -4.03
N ILE A 272 1.79 -8.21 -3.27
CA ILE A 272 1.39 -8.57 -1.90
C ILE A 272 1.34 -7.35 -0.99
N MET A 273 2.31 -6.44 -1.08
CA MET A 273 2.33 -5.25 -0.25
C MET A 273 1.23 -4.25 -0.63
N ASP A 274 0.86 -4.20 -1.91
CA ASP A 274 -0.29 -3.43 -2.38
C ASP A 274 -1.59 -4.05 -1.82
N ASP A 275 -1.80 -5.35 -1.94
CA ASP A 275 -2.95 -6.04 -1.34
C ASP A 275 -3.03 -5.87 0.18
N PHE A 276 -1.89 -5.95 0.87
CA PHE A 276 -1.79 -5.80 2.32
C PHE A 276 -2.09 -4.36 2.79
N LEU A 277 -1.51 -3.35 2.14
CA LEU A 277 -1.62 -1.95 2.55
C LEU A 277 -2.81 -1.24 1.90
N GLU A 278 -3.09 -1.46 0.62
CA GLU A 278 -4.18 -0.81 -0.12
C GLU A 278 -5.53 -1.46 0.16
N GLU A 279 -5.60 -2.80 0.07
CA GLU A 279 -6.85 -3.53 0.26
C GLU A 279 -7.09 -3.94 1.72
N GLY A 280 -6.03 -3.92 2.56
CA GLY A 280 -6.11 -4.31 3.95
C GLY A 280 -6.26 -5.83 4.15
N LYS A 281 -5.93 -6.64 3.13
CA LYS A 281 -5.98 -8.10 3.21
C LYS A 281 -5.01 -8.60 4.27
N GLY A 282 -5.49 -9.41 5.21
CA GLY A 282 -4.70 -9.94 6.33
C GLY A 282 -4.30 -8.90 7.39
N LEU A 283 -4.49 -7.60 7.14
CA LEU A 283 -4.04 -6.54 8.04
C LEU A 283 -4.71 -6.65 9.42
N ASN A 284 -6.02 -6.85 9.50
CA ASN A 284 -6.69 -6.98 10.81
C ASN A 284 -6.20 -8.21 11.58
N ALA A 285 -5.94 -9.33 10.90
CA ALA A 285 -5.43 -10.56 11.55
C ALA A 285 -4.02 -10.38 12.13
N ILE A 286 -3.23 -9.47 11.55
CA ILE A 286 -1.87 -9.13 12.01
C ILE A 286 -1.90 -8.05 13.11
N LEU A 287 -2.96 -7.25 13.18
CA LEU A 287 -3.06 -6.11 14.11
C LEU A 287 -3.81 -6.42 15.41
N ASP A 288 -4.57 -7.52 15.47
CA ASP A 288 -5.31 -7.99 16.65
C ASP A 288 -4.43 -8.86 17.59
#